data_AF-W2PRM0-F1
#
_entry.id   AF-W2PRM0-F1
#
_cell.length_a   1.000
_cell.length_b   1.000
_cell.length_c   1.000
_cell.angle_alpha   90.00
_cell.angle_beta   90.00
_cell.angle_gamma   90.00
#
_symmetry.space_group_name_H-M   'P 1'
#
loop_
_entity.id
_entity.type
_entity.pdbx_description
1 polymer ?
#
loop_
_entity_poly.entity_id
_entity_poly.type
_entity_poly.pdbx_seq_one_letter_code
_entity_poly.pdbx_strand_id
1 'polypeptide(L)'
;MVNVLRTTSALAMVATSFGFADAGNFKCTGINYNIRAGPDWAPANEKCKPASLIATELALLKGVTDTIRLYSLTDCDQATVVVPAAIEAGLKVELGMWVDSSASSFEAEKAAFKTLLESGVVQSEHIVGIHVGSEAVYREDVTVDVAISYLEEIRTLCKANAGAAGIPLTIADIGDTYSAYPKLIEAVDYVSANYFPFWEKTDIDVAAKSFYKRFSALVQTASTYNKEVVIGETGWASDGVGAGASPATAANAAKYFYDFYTLATEKNLMYYYFSGFDEAWKLPTLEANETVEAYFGLFTKDGVLKDSISAMFDNNTGSFNGSDSATITLVGGDASTTTAGGDDATSGDATQNDTTSDGVEDDSTSITQTSTTTTSTSHKDCTM
;
A
#
# COMPACT_ATOMS: atom_id res chain seq x y z
N MET A 1 -22.54 -12.68 -63.77
CA MET A 1 -21.82 -11.45 -63.39
C MET A 1 -22.73 -10.63 -62.51
N VAL A 2 -22.50 -10.60 -61.20
CA VAL A 2 -23.03 -9.59 -60.28
C VAL A 2 -21.89 -9.25 -59.32
N ASN A 3 -21.29 -8.09 -59.50
CA ASN A 3 -20.24 -7.55 -58.64
C ASN A 3 -20.93 -6.66 -57.61
N VAL A 4 -20.89 -7.05 -56.33
CA VAL A 4 -21.32 -6.20 -55.21
C VAL A 4 -20.07 -5.55 -54.63
N LEU A 5 -20.01 -4.22 -54.71
CA LEU A 5 -18.99 -3.38 -54.10
C LEU A 5 -18.91 -3.64 -52.58
N ARG A 6 -17.71 -3.95 -52.08
CA ARG A 6 -17.35 -3.78 -50.67
C ARG A 6 -16.52 -2.50 -50.55
N THR A 7 -17.11 -1.46 -49.98
CA THR A 7 -16.39 -0.29 -49.48
C THR A 7 -15.84 -0.61 -48.10
N THR A 8 -14.54 -0.81 -48.00
CA THR A 8 -13.80 -0.79 -46.73
C THR A 8 -13.45 0.65 -46.39
N SER A 9 -14.16 1.24 -45.42
CA SER A 9 -13.73 2.47 -44.76
C SER A 9 -12.60 2.12 -43.79
N ALA A 10 -11.38 2.53 -44.11
CA ALA A 10 -10.27 2.52 -43.16
C ALA A 10 -10.46 3.70 -42.20
N LEU A 11 -10.79 3.40 -40.95
CA LEU A 11 -10.80 4.37 -39.86
C LEU A 11 -9.34 4.57 -39.43
N ALA A 12 -8.76 5.73 -39.75
CA ALA A 12 -7.46 6.12 -39.25
C ALA A 12 -7.57 6.41 -37.74
N MET A 13 -6.96 5.56 -36.91
CA MET A 13 -6.73 5.90 -35.50
C MET A 13 -5.71 7.05 -35.46
N VAL A 14 -6.15 8.21 -34.99
CA VAL A 14 -5.24 9.26 -34.54
C VAL A 14 -4.67 8.77 -33.21
N ALA A 15 -3.45 8.26 -33.23
CA ALA A 15 -2.65 8.06 -32.03
C ALA A 15 -2.32 9.44 -31.47
N THR A 16 -3.11 9.92 -30.51
CA THR A 16 -2.70 11.00 -29.64
C THR A 16 -1.50 10.49 -28.86
N SER A 17 -0.32 11.02 -29.16
CA SER A 17 0.88 10.85 -28.35
C SER A 17 0.62 11.48 -26.99
N PHE A 18 0.09 10.69 -26.06
CA PHE A 18 0.22 11.00 -24.65
C PHE A 18 1.72 10.99 -24.38
N GLY A 19 2.26 12.15 -23.98
CA GLY A 19 3.63 12.20 -23.50
C GLY A 19 3.70 11.27 -22.30
N PHE A 20 4.35 10.12 -22.47
CA PHE A 20 4.86 9.38 -21.34
C PHE A 20 5.80 10.37 -20.63
N ALA A 21 5.35 10.93 -19.51
CA ALA A 21 6.28 11.57 -18.59
C ALA A 21 7.29 10.46 -18.25
N ASP A 22 8.55 10.71 -18.57
CA ASP A 22 9.63 9.79 -18.24
C ASP A 22 9.72 9.75 -16.71
N ALA A 23 9.00 8.80 -16.12
CA ALA A 23 8.96 8.61 -14.68
C ALA A 23 10.24 7.93 -14.16
N GLY A 24 11.32 7.94 -14.94
CA GLY A 24 12.63 7.36 -14.63
C GLY A 24 13.31 7.90 -13.36
N ASN A 25 12.67 8.84 -12.66
CA ASN A 25 13.17 9.46 -11.45
C ASN A 25 12.87 8.66 -10.16
N PHE A 26 11.85 7.80 -10.14
CA PHE A 26 11.57 6.93 -9.00
C PHE A 26 10.83 5.67 -9.43
N LYS A 27 10.94 4.61 -8.62
CA LYS A 27 10.14 3.42 -8.78
C LYS A 27 9.66 2.96 -7.40
N CYS A 28 8.38 3.07 -7.08
CA CYS A 28 7.85 2.62 -5.80
C CYS A 28 7.87 1.09 -5.70
N THR A 29 8.03 0.57 -4.48
CA THR A 29 7.88 -0.87 -4.20
C THR A 29 6.46 -1.35 -4.52
N GLY A 30 5.47 -0.50 -4.24
CA GLY A 30 4.05 -0.69 -4.50
C GLY A 30 3.29 0.63 -4.46
N ILE A 31 2.11 0.69 -5.09
CA ILE A 31 1.20 1.85 -5.05
C ILE A 31 -0.23 1.39 -4.79
N ASN A 32 -0.96 2.08 -3.92
CA ASN A 32 -2.39 1.86 -3.73
C ASN A 32 -3.19 2.41 -4.92
N TYR A 33 -4.08 1.60 -5.48
CA TYR A 33 -4.85 1.93 -6.67
C TYR A 33 -6.36 1.79 -6.44
N ASN A 34 -7.09 2.88 -6.71
CA ASN A 34 -8.55 2.92 -6.63
C ASN A 34 -9.16 3.18 -8.03
N ILE A 35 -10.24 2.45 -8.34
CA ILE A 35 -10.97 2.55 -9.61
C ILE A 35 -12.31 3.30 -9.51
N ARG A 36 -12.58 3.91 -8.36
CA ARG A 36 -13.72 4.81 -8.21
C ARG A 36 -13.55 6.08 -9.05
N ALA A 37 -14.66 6.47 -9.67
CA ALA A 37 -14.83 7.73 -10.39
C ALA A 37 -16.01 8.56 -9.83
N GLY A 38 -16.83 7.96 -8.96
CA GLY A 38 -18.02 8.58 -8.39
C GLY A 38 -18.41 7.99 -7.02
N PRO A 39 -19.33 8.68 -6.32
CA PRO A 39 -19.81 8.28 -5.00
C PRO A 39 -20.70 7.04 -5.04
N ASP A 40 -21.02 6.46 -3.87
CA ASP A 40 -21.79 5.21 -3.75
C ASP A 40 -23.18 5.24 -4.38
N TRP A 41 -23.83 6.40 -4.38
CA TRP A 41 -25.16 6.58 -4.96
C TRP A 41 -25.15 6.80 -6.48
N ALA A 42 -23.96 6.95 -7.09
CA ALA A 42 -23.86 7.12 -8.54
C ALA A 42 -24.18 5.80 -9.26
N PRO A 43 -24.78 5.85 -10.47
CA PRO A 43 -24.94 4.65 -11.28
C PRO A 43 -23.58 4.06 -11.65
N ALA A 44 -23.50 2.75 -11.92
CA ALA A 44 -22.24 2.04 -12.10
C ALA A 44 -21.28 2.66 -13.14
N ASN A 45 -21.81 3.22 -14.23
CA ASN A 45 -21.04 3.87 -15.30
C ASN A 45 -20.47 5.26 -14.93
N GLU A 46 -20.88 5.82 -13.79
CA GLU A 46 -20.35 7.06 -13.21
C GLU A 46 -19.56 6.79 -11.93
N LYS A 47 -19.99 5.79 -11.16
CA LYS A 47 -19.32 5.29 -9.95
C LYS A 47 -17.94 4.71 -10.26
N CYS A 48 -17.81 3.98 -11.37
CA CYS A 48 -16.63 3.18 -11.69
C CYS A 48 -15.92 3.71 -12.95
N LYS A 49 -14.59 3.73 -12.93
CA LYS A 49 -13.79 4.05 -14.10
C LYS A 49 -14.06 3.05 -15.25
N PRO A 50 -14.18 3.50 -16.51
CA PRO A 50 -14.32 2.58 -17.63
C PRO A 50 -13.02 1.78 -17.85
N ALA A 51 -13.14 0.56 -18.38
CA ALA A 51 -12.01 -0.35 -18.61
C ALA A 51 -10.85 0.29 -19.42
N SER A 52 -11.15 1.16 -20.38
CA SER A 52 -10.12 1.87 -21.15
C SER A 52 -9.30 2.85 -20.31
N LEU A 53 -9.94 3.51 -19.33
CA LEU A 53 -9.23 4.37 -18.39
C LEU A 53 -8.40 3.54 -17.42
N ILE A 54 -8.95 2.44 -16.89
CA ILE A 54 -8.22 1.49 -16.03
C ILE A 54 -6.95 0.99 -16.75
N ALA A 55 -7.06 0.52 -18.00
CA ALA A 55 -5.90 0.07 -18.77
C ALA A 55 -4.84 1.17 -18.97
N THR A 56 -5.28 2.42 -19.20
CA THR A 56 -4.38 3.57 -19.34
C THR A 56 -3.65 3.87 -18.03
N GLU A 57 -4.38 3.90 -16.92
CA GLU A 57 -3.83 4.15 -15.59
C GLU A 57 -2.87 3.04 -15.15
N LEU A 58 -3.19 1.78 -15.41
CA LEU A 58 -2.30 0.66 -15.13
C LEU A 58 -1.01 0.72 -15.94
N ALA A 59 -1.07 1.11 -17.22
CA ALA A 59 0.12 1.33 -18.04
C ALA A 59 0.98 2.49 -17.52
N LEU A 60 0.36 3.55 -17.00
CA LEU A 60 1.07 4.66 -16.34
C LEU A 60 1.73 4.19 -15.04
N LEU A 61 1.00 3.48 -14.18
CA LEU A 61 1.52 2.93 -12.92
C LEU A 61 2.68 1.97 -13.17
N LYS A 62 2.63 1.17 -14.24
CA LYS A 62 3.74 0.28 -14.61
C LYS A 62 5.06 1.01 -14.86
N GLY A 63 5.01 2.29 -15.24
CA GLY A 63 6.20 3.14 -15.37
C GLY A 63 6.88 3.47 -14.04
N VAL A 64 6.15 3.38 -12.91
CA VAL A 64 6.62 3.80 -11.58
C VAL A 64 6.51 2.75 -10.49
N THR A 65 5.94 1.58 -10.76
CA THR A 65 5.87 0.45 -9.81
C THR A 65 5.73 -0.86 -10.58
N ASP A 66 6.14 -1.96 -9.98
CA ASP A 66 5.82 -3.31 -10.47
C ASP A 66 4.60 -3.91 -9.78
N THR A 67 4.09 -3.29 -8.72
CA THR A 67 3.02 -3.83 -7.89
C THR A 67 1.97 -2.77 -7.55
N ILE A 68 0.70 -3.14 -7.62
CA ILE A 68 -0.42 -2.35 -7.10
C ILE A 68 -1.10 -3.07 -5.93
N ARG A 69 -1.70 -2.30 -5.02
CA ARG A 69 -2.58 -2.80 -3.96
C ARG A 69 -4.01 -2.32 -4.22
N LEU A 70 -4.95 -3.26 -4.20
CA LEU A 70 -6.38 -3.01 -4.32
C LEU A 70 -7.04 -3.07 -2.94
N TYR A 71 -8.22 -2.46 -2.77
CA TYR A 71 -8.92 -2.40 -1.47
C TYR A 71 -10.07 -3.41 -1.34
N SER A 72 -10.60 -3.85 -2.47
CA SER A 72 -11.83 -4.61 -2.56
C SER A 72 -11.83 -5.46 -3.82
N LEU A 73 -12.49 -6.61 -3.79
CA LEU A 73 -12.78 -7.43 -4.96
C LEU A 73 -14.14 -7.08 -5.58
N THR A 74 -15.11 -6.66 -4.77
CA THR A 74 -16.49 -6.45 -5.23
C THR A 74 -16.78 -5.03 -5.69
N ASP A 75 -16.20 -4.03 -5.03
CA ASP A 75 -16.39 -2.63 -5.39
C ASP A 75 -15.90 -2.36 -6.81
N CYS A 76 -16.82 -1.90 -7.66
CA CYS A 76 -16.59 -1.71 -9.09
C CYS A 76 -16.06 -2.95 -9.83
N ASP A 77 -16.36 -4.15 -9.33
CA ASP A 77 -15.97 -5.45 -9.92
C ASP A 77 -14.46 -5.55 -10.18
N GLN A 78 -13.68 -5.04 -9.22
CA GLN A 78 -12.21 -5.06 -9.27
C GLN A 78 -11.65 -6.46 -9.53
N ALA A 79 -12.30 -7.49 -8.98
CA ALA A 79 -11.94 -8.87 -9.21
C ALA A 79 -11.82 -9.21 -10.70
N THR A 80 -12.88 -8.99 -11.48
CA THR A 80 -12.92 -9.47 -12.86
C THR A 80 -12.45 -8.42 -13.87
N VAL A 81 -12.44 -7.15 -13.49
CA VAL A 81 -12.03 -6.04 -14.37
C VAL A 81 -10.56 -5.65 -14.17
N VAL A 82 -10.13 -5.47 -12.92
CA VAL A 82 -8.82 -4.86 -12.62
C VAL A 82 -7.72 -5.90 -12.52
N VAL A 83 -7.96 -7.03 -11.83
CA VAL A 83 -6.93 -8.05 -11.63
C VAL A 83 -6.38 -8.58 -12.97
N PRO A 84 -7.21 -8.99 -13.96
CA PRO A 84 -6.69 -9.43 -15.25
C PRO A 84 -5.98 -8.31 -16.02
N ALA A 85 -6.52 -7.09 -15.99
CA ALA A 85 -5.93 -5.95 -16.69
C ALA A 85 -4.55 -5.55 -16.12
N ALA A 86 -4.37 -5.64 -14.80
CA ALA A 86 -3.09 -5.37 -14.15
C ALA A 86 -2.04 -6.41 -14.56
N ILE A 87 -2.42 -7.69 -14.60
CA ILE A 87 -1.54 -8.78 -15.06
C ILE A 87 -1.16 -8.59 -16.52
N GLU A 88 -2.12 -8.25 -17.39
CA GLU A 88 -1.86 -7.95 -18.80
C GLU A 88 -0.90 -6.76 -18.99
N ALA A 89 -1.00 -5.75 -18.11
CA ALA A 89 -0.07 -4.62 -18.07
C ALA A 89 1.32 -4.98 -17.48
N GLY A 90 1.53 -6.22 -17.02
CA GLY A 90 2.78 -6.67 -16.42
C GLY A 90 3.00 -6.19 -14.99
N LEU A 91 1.91 -5.83 -14.28
CA LEU A 91 1.91 -5.54 -12.86
C LEU A 91 1.60 -6.79 -12.04
N LYS A 92 2.11 -6.82 -10.82
CA LYS A 92 1.65 -7.72 -9.76
C LYS A 92 0.60 -7.03 -8.90
N VAL A 93 -0.19 -7.82 -8.18
CA VAL A 93 -1.32 -7.32 -7.40
C VAL A 93 -1.27 -7.85 -5.97
N GLU A 94 -1.43 -6.98 -4.98
CA GLU A 94 -1.94 -7.37 -3.67
C GLU A 94 -3.46 -7.21 -3.67
N LEU A 95 -4.16 -8.32 -3.43
CA LEU A 95 -5.62 -8.33 -3.37
C LEU A 95 -6.09 -7.81 -2.03
N GLY A 96 -7.04 -6.87 -2.05
CA GLY A 96 -7.75 -6.42 -0.86
C GLY A 96 -9.16 -6.95 -0.83
N MET A 97 -9.60 -7.33 0.37
CA MET A 97 -10.98 -7.74 0.64
C MET A 97 -11.54 -6.79 1.69
N TRP A 98 -12.54 -5.99 1.31
CA TRP A 98 -13.11 -5.00 2.23
C TRP A 98 -13.88 -5.68 3.38
N VAL A 99 -13.68 -5.18 4.59
CA VAL A 99 -14.40 -5.63 5.79
C VAL A 99 -14.93 -4.40 6.50
N ASP A 100 -16.23 -4.42 6.80
CA ASP A 100 -16.95 -3.40 7.55
C ASP A 100 -17.85 -4.08 8.61
N SER A 101 -18.68 -3.28 9.30
CA SER A 101 -19.59 -3.77 10.34
C SER A 101 -20.70 -4.73 9.83
N SER A 102 -20.89 -4.83 8.51
CA SER A 102 -21.80 -5.76 7.88
C SER A 102 -21.10 -7.04 7.45
N ALA A 103 -21.40 -8.15 8.12
CA ALA A 103 -20.89 -9.47 7.75
C ALA A 103 -21.20 -9.84 6.28
N SER A 104 -22.26 -9.28 5.68
CA SER A 104 -22.57 -9.54 4.28
C SER A 104 -21.54 -8.97 3.30
N SER A 105 -20.83 -7.89 3.69
CA SER A 105 -19.77 -7.30 2.88
C SER A 105 -18.61 -8.28 2.73
N PHE A 106 -18.13 -8.85 3.85
CA PHE A 106 -17.10 -9.90 3.81
C PHE A 106 -17.56 -11.16 3.06
N GLU A 107 -18.81 -11.60 3.23
CA GLU A 107 -19.34 -12.75 2.48
C GLU A 107 -19.34 -12.51 0.96
N ALA A 108 -19.64 -11.28 0.52
CA ALA A 108 -19.57 -10.91 -0.89
C ALA A 108 -18.13 -10.92 -1.42
N GLU A 109 -17.20 -10.35 -0.67
CA GLU A 109 -15.76 -10.38 -0.97
C GLU A 109 -15.25 -11.82 -1.10
N LYS A 110 -15.60 -12.68 -0.14
CA LYS A 110 -15.25 -14.11 -0.15
C LYS A 110 -15.83 -14.84 -1.35
N ALA A 111 -17.04 -14.51 -1.78
CA ALA A 111 -17.64 -15.08 -2.98
C ALA A 111 -16.92 -14.63 -4.27
N ALA A 112 -16.56 -13.36 -4.36
CA ALA A 112 -15.75 -12.84 -5.47
C ALA A 112 -14.36 -13.49 -5.51
N PHE A 113 -13.72 -13.68 -4.35
CA PHE A 113 -12.44 -14.38 -4.26
C PHE A 113 -12.52 -15.83 -4.76
N LYS A 114 -13.56 -16.58 -4.38
CA LYS A 114 -13.81 -17.93 -4.91
C LYS A 114 -13.92 -17.94 -6.44
N THR A 115 -14.62 -16.96 -7.00
CA THR A 115 -14.74 -16.80 -8.46
C THR A 115 -13.36 -16.56 -9.10
N LEU A 116 -12.50 -15.75 -8.47
CA LEU A 116 -11.13 -15.55 -8.95
C LEU A 116 -10.27 -16.82 -8.86
N LEU A 117 -10.36 -17.56 -7.75
CA LEU A 117 -9.66 -18.85 -7.60
C LEU A 117 -10.07 -19.83 -8.70
N GLU A 118 -11.37 -19.89 -9.03
CA GLU A 118 -11.91 -20.75 -10.09
C GLU A 118 -11.48 -20.32 -11.50
N SER A 119 -11.26 -19.02 -11.73
CA SER A 119 -10.76 -18.52 -13.01
C SER A 119 -9.30 -18.92 -13.31
N GLY A 120 -8.54 -19.30 -12.27
CA GLY A 120 -7.13 -19.67 -12.37
C GLY A 120 -6.15 -18.49 -12.41
N VAL A 121 -6.64 -17.25 -12.31
CA VAL A 121 -5.81 -16.02 -12.33
C VAL A 121 -4.99 -15.83 -11.06
N VAL A 122 -5.45 -16.40 -9.94
CA VAL A 122 -4.76 -16.31 -8.64
C VAL A 122 -3.59 -17.27 -8.63
N GLN A 123 -2.41 -16.74 -8.98
CA GLN A 123 -1.13 -17.44 -8.98
C GLN A 123 -0.11 -16.58 -8.25
N SER A 124 0.81 -17.21 -7.51
CA SER A 124 1.88 -16.51 -6.78
C SER A 124 2.86 -15.73 -7.67
N GLU A 125 2.86 -15.99 -8.99
CA GLU A 125 3.57 -15.17 -9.98
C GLU A 125 2.97 -13.76 -10.13
N HIS A 126 1.65 -13.66 -10.02
CA HIS A 126 0.87 -12.45 -10.28
C HIS A 126 0.37 -11.77 -9.01
N ILE A 127 0.08 -12.57 -7.99
CA ILE A 127 -0.51 -12.12 -6.73
C ILE A 127 0.54 -12.22 -5.63
N VAL A 128 0.96 -11.08 -5.09
CA VAL A 128 2.05 -11.00 -4.10
C VAL A 128 1.57 -11.11 -2.65
N GLY A 129 0.28 -10.95 -2.42
CA GLY A 129 -0.33 -11.02 -1.10
C GLY A 129 -1.85 -10.83 -1.16
N ILE A 130 -2.51 -11.15 -0.06
CA ILE A 130 -3.94 -10.92 0.15
C ILE A 130 -4.11 -10.28 1.54
N HIS A 131 -4.74 -9.11 1.62
CA HIS A 131 -5.18 -8.56 2.90
C HIS A 131 -6.69 -8.69 3.07
N VAL A 132 -7.10 -9.14 4.28
CA VAL A 132 -8.50 -9.32 4.66
C VAL A 132 -8.87 -8.22 5.64
N GLY A 133 -9.55 -7.20 5.12
CA GLY A 133 -9.83 -5.94 5.80
C GLY A 133 -8.70 -4.91 5.62
N SER A 134 -9.10 -3.64 5.67
CA SER A 134 -8.22 -2.49 5.83
C SER A 134 -8.79 -1.61 6.94
N GLU A 135 -8.07 -1.43 8.04
CA GLU A 135 -8.45 -0.63 9.22
C GLU A 135 -9.79 -1.01 9.88
N ALA A 136 -10.31 -2.21 9.61
CA ALA A 136 -11.62 -2.63 10.10
C ALA A 136 -11.65 -2.79 11.63
N VAL A 137 -10.51 -3.08 12.27
CA VAL A 137 -10.41 -3.11 13.74
C VAL A 137 -10.27 -1.69 14.28
N TYR A 138 -9.44 -0.85 13.67
CA TYR A 138 -9.30 0.56 14.04
C TYR A 138 -10.64 1.33 13.97
N ARG A 139 -11.43 1.08 12.92
CA ARG A 139 -12.77 1.66 12.76
C ARG A 139 -13.82 1.07 13.69
N GLU A 140 -13.47 0.04 14.46
CA GLU A 140 -14.38 -0.70 15.35
C GLU A 140 -15.54 -1.39 14.60
N ASP A 141 -15.39 -1.57 13.29
CA ASP A 141 -16.33 -2.33 12.45
C ASP A 141 -16.39 -3.80 12.89
N VAL A 142 -15.23 -4.36 13.22
CA VAL A 142 -15.09 -5.74 13.71
C VAL A 142 -14.14 -5.81 14.90
N THR A 143 -14.35 -6.81 15.74
CA THR A 143 -13.37 -7.14 16.79
C THR A 143 -12.15 -7.84 16.18
N VAL A 144 -11.03 -7.83 16.91
CA VAL A 144 -9.82 -8.59 16.51
C VAL A 144 -10.12 -10.07 16.25
N ASP A 145 -10.96 -10.70 17.06
CA ASP A 145 -11.27 -12.14 16.89
C ASP A 145 -12.09 -12.40 15.63
N VAL A 146 -12.97 -11.47 15.25
CA VAL A 146 -13.72 -11.55 13.99
C VAL A 146 -12.80 -11.34 12.80
N ALA A 147 -11.91 -10.35 12.85
CA ALA A 147 -10.93 -10.12 11.77
C ALA A 147 -10.02 -11.33 11.54
N ILE A 148 -9.51 -11.96 12.61
CA ILE A 148 -8.72 -13.20 12.53
C ILE A 148 -9.56 -14.35 11.98
N SER A 149 -10.82 -14.49 12.40
CA SER A 149 -11.71 -15.53 11.86
C SER A 149 -11.88 -15.40 10.34
N TYR A 150 -12.09 -14.17 9.83
CA TYR A 150 -12.20 -13.92 8.40
C TYR A 150 -10.91 -14.22 7.65
N LEU A 151 -9.75 -13.85 8.21
CA LEU A 151 -8.44 -14.22 7.67
C LEU A 151 -8.30 -15.74 7.52
N GLU A 152 -8.68 -16.52 8.53
CA GLU A 152 -8.57 -17.98 8.53
C GLU A 152 -9.52 -18.67 7.55
N GLU A 153 -10.70 -18.08 7.29
CA GLU A 153 -11.58 -18.54 6.21
C GLU A 153 -10.92 -18.40 4.83
N ILE A 154 -10.30 -17.25 4.56
CA ILE A 154 -9.57 -17.02 3.30
C ILE A 154 -8.33 -17.90 3.23
N ARG A 155 -7.61 -18.08 4.34
CA ARG A 155 -6.45 -18.98 4.44
C ARG A 155 -6.82 -20.41 4.07
N THR A 156 -8.00 -20.88 4.52
CA THR A 156 -8.53 -22.21 4.19
C THR A 156 -8.78 -22.35 2.69
N LEU A 157 -9.36 -21.34 2.04
CA LEU A 157 -9.57 -21.33 0.59
C LEU A 157 -8.24 -21.34 -0.18
N CYS A 158 -7.26 -20.54 0.25
CA CYS A 158 -5.94 -20.50 -0.38
C CYS A 158 -5.23 -21.85 -0.30
N LYS A 159 -5.22 -22.50 0.88
CA LYS A 159 -4.63 -23.82 1.07
C LYS A 159 -5.27 -24.91 0.20
N ALA A 160 -6.55 -24.77 -0.13
CA ALA A 160 -7.28 -25.70 -1.00
C ALA A 160 -7.01 -25.48 -2.51
N ASN A 161 -6.32 -24.41 -2.89
CA ASN A 161 -6.02 -24.06 -4.27
C ASN A 161 -4.51 -24.01 -4.51
N ALA A 162 -3.99 -24.79 -5.46
CA ALA A 162 -2.55 -24.90 -5.69
C ALA A 162 -1.88 -23.58 -6.11
N GLY A 163 -2.59 -22.70 -6.83
CA GLY A 163 -2.06 -21.39 -7.24
C GLY A 163 -1.99 -20.37 -6.11
N ALA A 164 -2.88 -20.51 -5.12
CA ALA A 164 -2.97 -19.60 -3.98
C ALA A 164 -2.29 -20.09 -2.69
N ALA A 165 -1.95 -21.38 -2.59
CA ALA A 165 -1.46 -22.00 -1.36
C ALA A 165 -0.19 -21.37 -0.77
N GLY A 166 0.64 -20.72 -1.61
CA GLY A 166 1.86 -20.03 -1.20
C GLY A 166 1.75 -18.51 -1.14
N ILE A 167 0.57 -17.93 -1.38
CA ILE A 167 0.37 -16.48 -1.30
C ILE A 167 0.24 -16.10 0.18
N PRO A 168 0.98 -15.09 0.68
CA PRO A 168 0.90 -14.68 2.07
C PRO A 168 -0.36 -13.86 2.35
N LEU A 169 -0.96 -14.07 3.53
CA LEU A 169 -2.15 -13.38 3.99
C LEU A 169 -1.85 -12.42 5.15
N THR A 170 -2.54 -11.29 5.17
CA THR A 170 -2.47 -10.30 6.25
C THR A 170 -3.83 -9.68 6.56
N ILE A 171 -3.89 -8.86 7.60
CA ILE A 171 -4.98 -7.94 7.90
C ILE A 171 -4.36 -6.54 7.84
N ALA A 172 -4.78 -5.67 6.93
CA ALA A 172 -4.25 -4.31 6.92
C ALA A 172 -4.93 -3.49 8.03
N ASP A 173 -4.16 -2.84 8.89
CA ASP A 173 -4.68 -1.98 9.96
C ASP A 173 -3.62 -0.95 10.36
N ILE A 174 -3.95 0.01 11.23
CA ILE A 174 -2.94 0.94 11.72
C ILE A 174 -1.97 0.23 12.66
N GLY A 175 -0.70 0.66 12.67
CA GLY A 175 0.29 -0.02 13.51
C GLY A 175 0.04 0.10 15.03
N ASP A 176 -0.76 1.07 15.46
CA ASP A 176 -1.21 1.19 16.85
C ASP A 176 -2.18 0.05 17.23
N THR A 177 -3.02 -0.40 16.30
CA THR A 177 -3.89 -1.58 16.49
C THR A 177 -3.05 -2.83 16.69
N TYR A 178 -2.03 -3.04 15.86
CA TYR A 178 -1.09 -4.15 16.04
C TYR A 178 -0.35 -4.10 17.38
N SER A 179 0.07 -2.91 17.80
CA SER A 179 0.75 -2.69 19.09
C SER A 179 -0.18 -2.96 20.28
N ALA A 180 -1.46 -2.59 20.17
CA ALA A 180 -2.47 -2.83 21.19
C ALA A 180 -2.92 -4.30 21.25
N TYR A 181 -2.89 -5.00 20.11
CA TYR A 181 -3.37 -6.38 19.99
C TYR A 181 -2.33 -7.29 19.30
N PRO A 182 -1.24 -7.71 19.99
CA PRO A 182 -0.20 -8.57 19.41
C PRO A 182 -0.69 -9.90 18.84
N LYS A 183 -1.88 -10.38 19.23
CA LYS A 183 -2.52 -11.55 18.60
C LYS A 183 -2.80 -11.38 17.10
N LEU A 184 -2.93 -10.13 16.62
CA LEU A 184 -2.98 -9.86 15.17
C LEU A 184 -1.66 -10.21 14.50
N ILE A 185 -0.52 -9.84 15.10
CA ILE A 185 0.83 -10.15 14.59
C ILE A 185 1.01 -11.67 14.47
N GLU A 186 0.53 -12.42 15.47
CA GLU A 186 0.63 -13.89 15.47
C GLU A 186 -0.21 -14.54 14.34
N ALA A 187 -1.39 -14.00 14.05
CA ALA A 187 -2.34 -14.58 13.10
C ALA A 187 -1.97 -14.37 11.62
N VAL A 188 -1.31 -13.26 11.29
CA VAL A 188 -0.96 -12.89 9.92
C VAL A 188 0.35 -13.52 9.45
N ASP A 189 0.54 -13.68 8.14
CA ASP A 189 1.83 -14.15 7.59
C ASP A 189 2.89 -13.03 7.63
N TYR A 190 2.45 -11.79 7.49
CA TYR A 190 3.22 -10.57 7.66
C TYR A 190 2.33 -9.44 8.19
N VAL A 191 2.91 -8.45 8.85
CA VAL A 191 2.16 -7.28 9.34
C VAL A 191 2.04 -6.26 8.19
N SER A 192 0.82 -5.84 7.87
CA SER A 192 0.57 -4.71 6.96
C SER A 192 0.05 -3.52 7.76
N ALA A 193 0.91 -2.52 7.95
CA ALA A 193 0.65 -1.39 8.84
C ALA A 193 0.46 -0.08 8.08
N ASN A 194 -0.67 0.59 8.33
CA ASN A 194 -0.95 1.93 7.83
C ASN A 194 -0.40 2.98 8.79
N TYR A 195 0.27 3.99 8.25
CA TYR A 195 0.87 5.08 9.02
C TYR A 195 0.87 6.39 8.22
N PHE A 196 0.25 7.41 8.79
CA PHE A 196 0.13 8.73 8.16
C PHE A 196 0.53 9.83 9.14
N PRO A 197 1.80 10.27 9.16
CA PRO A 197 2.23 11.45 9.91
C PRO A 197 1.38 12.70 9.60
N PHE A 198 0.81 12.74 8.39
CA PHE A 198 -0.14 13.75 7.94
C PHE A 198 -1.33 13.91 8.91
N TRP A 199 -1.94 12.81 9.36
CA TRP A 199 -3.08 12.82 10.28
C TRP A 199 -2.69 13.04 11.74
N GLU A 200 -1.39 13.02 12.03
CA GLU A 200 -0.82 13.22 13.37
C GLU A 200 -0.40 14.68 13.61
N LYS A 201 -0.71 15.59 12.68
CA LYS A 201 -0.29 17.01 12.71
C LYS A 201 1.23 17.16 12.79
N THR A 202 1.96 16.22 12.19
CA THR A 202 3.42 16.23 12.19
C THR A 202 3.92 17.35 11.27
N ASP A 203 4.97 18.06 11.68
CA ASP A 203 5.62 19.03 10.80
C ASP A 203 6.31 18.31 9.63
N ILE A 204 6.18 18.88 8.42
CA ILE A 204 6.69 18.26 7.19
C ILE A 204 8.20 18.01 7.24
N ASP A 205 8.97 18.86 7.93
CA ASP A 205 10.44 18.74 8.00
C ASP A 205 10.90 17.54 8.82
N VAL A 206 10.02 16.96 9.63
CA VAL A 206 10.33 15.78 10.48
C VAL A 206 9.43 14.59 10.20
N ALA A 207 8.48 14.70 9.26
CA ALA A 207 7.44 13.70 9.03
C ALA A 207 7.99 12.30 8.72
N ALA A 208 8.90 12.16 7.75
CA ALA A 208 9.50 10.86 7.41
C ALA A 208 10.32 10.26 8.57
N LYS A 209 11.01 11.11 9.35
CA LYS A 209 11.76 10.68 10.53
C LYS A 209 10.83 10.19 11.65
N SER A 210 9.74 10.92 11.89
CA SER A 210 8.70 10.55 12.87
C SER A 210 8.01 9.24 12.48
N PHE A 211 7.70 9.08 11.19
CA PHE A 211 7.24 7.81 10.63
C PHE A 211 8.18 6.68 10.99
N TYR A 212 9.47 6.80 10.66
CA TYR A 212 10.44 5.71 10.86
C TYR A 212 10.58 5.33 12.34
N LYS A 213 10.54 6.31 13.24
CA LYS A 213 10.62 6.06 14.67
C LYS A 213 9.46 5.17 15.15
N ARG A 214 8.23 5.44 14.69
CA ARG A 214 7.06 4.61 15.05
C ARG A 214 7.12 3.24 14.38
N PHE A 215 7.41 3.24 13.08
CA PHE A 215 7.49 2.02 12.27
C PHE A 215 8.54 1.04 12.80
N SER A 216 9.75 1.51 13.12
CA SER A 216 10.83 0.66 13.65
C SER A 216 10.51 0.01 14.99
N ALA A 217 9.70 0.65 15.84
CA ALA A 217 9.22 0.04 17.09
C ALA A 217 8.27 -1.14 16.79
N LEU A 218 7.34 -0.98 15.84
CA LEU A 218 6.48 -2.07 15.40
C LEU A 218 7.28 -3.21 14.76
N VAL A 219 8.30 -2.90 13.94
CA VAL A 219 9.22 -3.91 13.38
C VAL A 219 9.91 -4.70 14.49
N GLN A 220 10.38 -4.04 15.54
CA GLN A 220 11.00 -4.71 16.68
C GLN A 220 10.02 -5.67 17.37
N THR A 221 8.78 -5.24 17.60
CA THR A 221 7.73 -6.13 18.16
C THR A 221 7.40 -7.28 17.22
N ALA A 222 7.17 -7.03 15.92
CA ALA A 222 6.85 -8.06 14.94
C ALA A 222 7.97 -9.12 14.81
N SER A 223 9.23 -8.70 14.97
CA SER A 223 10.38 -9.61 14.93
C SER A 223 10.36 -10.66 16.04
N THR A 224 9.72 -10.39 17.20
CA THR A 224 9.59 -11.40 18.27
C THR A 224 8.62 -12.53 17.89
N TYR A 225 7.83 -12.35 16.84
CA TYR A 225 6.94 -13.33 16.24
C TYR A 225 7.48 -13.88 14.91
N ASN A 226 8.73 -13.54 14.54
CA ASN A 226 9.33 -13.83 13.23
C ASN A 226 8.47 -13.30 12.06
N LYS A 227 7.87 -12.11 12.21
CA LYS A 227 7.06 -11.46 11.18
C LYS A 227 7.78 -10.25 10.63
N GLU A 228 7.75 -10.12 9.30
CA GLU A 228 8.11 -8.89 8.62
C GLU A 228 6.97 -7.87 8.70
N VAL A 229 7.30 -6.59 8.50
CA VAL A 229 6.33 -5.50 8.45
C VAL A 229 6.41 -4.82 7.09
N VAL A 230 5.29 -4.77 6.39
CA VAL A 230 5.08 -4.03 5.15
C VAL A 230 4.25 -2.79 5.48
N ILE A 231 4.57 -1.66 4.86
CA ILE A 231 3.81 -0.42 5.02
C ILE A 231 2.62 -0.49 4.06
N GLY A 232 1.43 -0.74 4.59
CA GLY A 232 0.22 -0.86 3.77
C GLY A 232 -0.14 0.46 3.11
N GLU A 233 -0.07 1.56 3.86
CA GLU A 233 -0.42 2.89 3.38
C GLU A 233 0.39 3.97 4.09
N THR A 234 0.86 4.92 3.30
CA THR A 234 1.36 6.21 3.78
C THR A 234 1.32 7.24 2.66
N GLY A 235 1.14 8.51 2.98
CA GLY A 235 1.02 9.57 1.99
C GLY A 235 0.82 10.94 2.62
N TRP A 236 0.73 11.95 1.75
CA TRP A 236 0.51 13.34 2.15
C TRP A 236 -0.29 14.07 1.08
N ALA A 237 -1.43 14.66 1.46
CA ALA A 237 -2.30 15.37 0.52
C ALA A 237 -1.66 16.66 -0.02
N SER A 238 -1.79 16.90 -1.32
CA SER A 238 -1.22 18.08 -1.97
C SER A 238 -2.11 19.32 -1.92
N ASP A 239 -3.38 19.17 -1.53
CA ASP A 239 -4.36 20.25 -1.47
C ASP A 239 -5.52 19.87 -0.52
N GLY A 240 -6.49 20.77 -0.36
CA GLY A 240 -7.65 20.60 0.49
C GLY A 240 -7.45 21.11 1.91
N VAL A 241 -8.49 20.94 2.72
CA VAL A 241 -8.51 21.34 4.14
C VAL A 241 -9.04 20.22 5.02
N GLY A 242 -8.53 20.11 6.24
CA GLY A 242 -8.91 19.10 7.23
C GLY A 242 -8.59 19.59 8.64
N ALA A 243 -9.56 19.57 9.56
CA ALA A 243 -9.35 20.06 10.94
C ALA A 243 -8.31 19.22 11.73
N GLY A 244 -8.19 17.94 11.38
CA GLY A 244 -7.21 16.99 11.91
C GLY A 244 -5.89 16.93 11.14
N ALA A 245 -5.81 17.54 9.96
CA ALA A 245 -4.72 17.34 9.02
C ALA A 245 -3.53 18.26 9.26
N SER A 246 -2.34 17.78 8.89
CA SER A 246 -1.17 18.63 8.63
C SER A 246 -1.42 19.50 7.38
N PRO A 247 -0.68 20.61 7.17
CA PRO A 247 -0.91 21.47 6.01
C PRO A 247 -0.76 20.72 4.68
N ALA A 248 -1.86 20.60 3.94
CA ALA A 248 -1.91 19.99 2.62
C ALA A 248 -1.50 21.02 1.57
N THR A 249 -0.28 20.89 1.04
CA THR A 249 0.24 21.75 -0.02
C THR A 249 1.06 20.92 -1.00
N ALA A 250 1.11 21.35 -2.26
CA ALA A 250 1.88 20.67 -3.30
C ALA A 250 3.37 20.52 -2.93
N ALA A 251 3.93 21.51 -2.22
CA ALA A 251 5.30 21.47 -1.73
C ALA A 251 5.49 20.44 -0.61
N ASN A 252 4.55 20.37 0.35
CA ASN A 252 4.63 19.40 1.44
C ASN A 252 4.43 17.97 0.95
N ALA A 253 3.48 17.74 0.05
CA ALA A 253 3.27 16.41 -0.53
C ALA A 253 4.51 15.90 -1.28
N ALA A 254 5.13 16.76 -2.10
CA ALA A 254 6.36 16.43 -2.81
C ALA A 254 7.54 16.17 -1.85
N LYS A 255 7.70 17.00 -0.82
CA LYS A 255 8.72 16.82 0.20
C LYS A 255 8.54 15.52 0.99
N TYR A 256 7.31 15.22 1.43
CA TYR A 256 7.04 13.98 2.18
C TYR A 256 7.35 12.76 1.32
N PHE A 257 6.86 12.74 0.07
CA PHE A 257 7.13 11.63 -0.83
C PHE A 257 8.63 11.43 -1.07
N TYR A 258 9.38 12.49 -1.35
CA TYR A 258 10.82 12.41 -1.59
C TYR A 258 11.59 11.92 -0.34
N ASP A 259 11.31 12.50 0.83
CA ASP A 259 11.98 12.12 2.08
C ASP A 259 11.64 10.69 2.49
N PHE A 260 10.37 10.30 2.37
CA PHE A 260 9.91 8.93 2.65
C PHE A 260 10.51 7.93 1.67
N TYR A 261 10.51 8.22 0.37
CA TYR A 261 11.10 7.38 -0.67
C TYR A 261 12.59 7.14 -0.43
N THR A 262 13.33 8.21 -0.12
CA THR A 262 14.76 8.17 0.23
C THR A 262 14.98 7.27 1.44
N LEU A 263 14.24 7.51 2.52
CA LEU A 263 14.30 6.70 3.74
C LEU A 263 13.96 5.22 3.47
N ALA A 264 12.90 4.95 2.70
CA ALA A 264 12.47 3.60 2.38
C ALA A 264 13.53 2.86 1.56
N THR A 265 14.19 3.55 0.62
CA THR A 265 15.30 3.01 -0.16
C THR A 265 16.51 2.71 0.74
N GLU A 266 16.94 3.67 1.56
CA GLU A 266 18.08 3.51 2.49
C GLU A 266 17.88 2.37 3.50
N LYS A 267 16.63 2.12 3.90
CA LYS A 267 16.27 1.12 4.90
C LYS A 267 15.70 -0.17 4.28
N ASN A 268 15.63 -0.25 2.95
CA ASN A 268 15.04 -1.37 2.22
C ASN A 268 13.62 -1.73 2.70
N LEU A 269 12.76 -0.73 2.88
CA LEU A 269 11.39 -0.91 3.38
C LEU A 269 10.43 -1.24 2.24
N MET A 270 9.56 -2.23 2.45
CA MET A 270 8.45 -2.51 1.53
C MET A 270 7.24 -1.64 1.88
N TYR A 271 6.65 -1.01 0.87
CA TYR A 271 5.49 -0.14 1.06
C TYR A 271 4.53 -0.13 -0.14
N TYR A 272 3.29 0.30 0.13
CA TYR A 272 2.41 0.84 -0.90
C TYR A 272 2.16 2.31 -0.63
N TYR A 273 2.58 3.16 -1.57
CA TYR A 273 2.36 4.60 -1.41
C TYR A 273 0.89 4.94 -1.66
N PHE A 274 0.32 5.78 -0.82
CA PHE A 274 -1.05 6.27 -0.91
C PHE A 274 -1.05 7.69 -1.52
N SER A 275 -1.51 7.88 -2.76
CA SER A 275 -2.04 6.86 -3.70
C SER A 275 -1.59 7.11 -5.13
N GLY A 276 -2.00 6.26 -6.07
CA GLY A 276 -1.68 6.43 -7.48
C GLY A 276 -2.21 7.74 -8.07
N PHE A 277 -3.51 8.00 -7.92
CA PHE A 277 -4.19 9.12 -8.59
C PHE A 277 -5.03 9.92 -7.60
N ASP A 278 -5.18 11.22 -7.84
CA ASP A 278 -6.14 12.03 -7.09
C ASP A 278 -7.57 11.52 -7.28
N GLU A 279 -8.30 11.48 -6.17
CA GLU A 279 -9.62 10.85 -6.05
C GLU A 279 -10.70 11.92 -5.91
N ALA A 280 -10.85 12.76 -6.94
CA ALA A 280 -11.78 13.89 -6.94
C ALA A 280 -13.25 13.48 -6.71
N TRP A 281 -13.59 12.21 -6.91
CA TRP A 281 -14.91 11.65 -6.66
C TRP A 281 -15.33 11.69 -5.18
N LYS A 282 -14.38 11.85 -4.25
CA LYS A 282 -14.64 12.00 -2.82
C LYS A 282 -15.18 13.38 -2.47
N LEU A 283 -14.86 14.42 -3.24
CA LEU A 283 -15.28 15.80 -2.92
C LEU A 283 -16.79 15.99 -2.68
N PRO A 284 -17.70 15.38 -3.46
CA PRO A 284 -19.14 15.51 -3.22
C PRO A 284 -19.64 14.74 -1.99
N THR A 285 -18.85 13.83 -1.43
CA THR A 285 -19.19 13.05 -0.22
C THR A 285 -18.61 13.66 1.05
N LEU A 286 -17.67 14.60 0.91
CA LEU A 286 -16.93 15.21 2.00
C LEU A 286 -17.57 16.52 2.42
N GLU A 287 -17.50 16.79 3.72
CA GLU A 287 -17.77 18.12 4.22
C GLU A 287 -16.73 19.10 3.66
N ALA A 288 -17.13 20.36 3.47
CA ALA A 288 -16.27 21.36 2.83
C ALA A 288 -14.92 21.58 3.55
N ASN A 289 -14.86 21.23 4.84
CA ASN A 289 -13.68 21.31 5.70
C ASN A 289 -12.87 20.01 5.81
N GLU A 290 -13.15 19.00 4.98
CA GLU A 290 -12.54 17.65 5.03
C GLU A 290 -12.10 17.15 3.63
N THR A 291 -11.70 18.07 2.76
CA THR A 291 -11.48 17.82 1.33
C THR A 291 -10.12 17.21 0.98
N VAL A 292 -9.21 17.04 1.95
CA VAL A 292 -7.83 16.54 1.71
C VAL A 292 -7.77 15.15 1.10
N GLU A 293 -8.77 14.30 1.37
CA GLU A 293 -8.86 12.92 0.87
C GLU A 293 -8.85 12.82 -0.67
N ALA A 294 -9.26 13.88 -1.37
CA ALA A 294 -9.28 13.91 -2.83
C ALA A 294 -7.89 14.13 -3.46
N TYR A 295 -6.85 14.45 -2.68
CA TYR A 295 -5.60 15.03 -3.18
C TYR A 295 -4.31 14.26 -2.80
N PHE A 296 -4.41 12.98 -2.45
CA PHE A 296 -3.26 12.14 -2.06
C PHE A 296 -2.47 11.54 -3.25
N GLY A 297 -2.96 11.67 -4.48
CA GLY A 297 -2.35 11.03 -5.64
C GLY A 297 -0.93 11.51 -5.94
N LEU A 298 -0.07 10.61 -6.42
CA LEU A 298 1.17 11.00 -7.11
C LEU A 298 0.85 11.68 -8.45
N PHE A 299 -0.15 11.13 -9.14
CA PHE A 299 -0.72 11.68 -10.36
C PHE A 299 -2.00 12.46 -10.04
N THR A 300 -2.27 13.47 -10.84
CA THR A 300 -3.59 14.12 -10.89
C THR A 300 -4.66 13.11 -11.35
N LYS A 301 -5.94 13.44 -11.18
CA LYS A 301 -7.07 12.63 -11.65
C LYS A 301 -7.05 12.32 -13.16
N ASP A 302 -6.31 13.11 -13.93
CA ASP A 302 -6.19 13.00 -15.39
C ASP A 302 -4.92 12.23 -15.81
N GLY A 303 -4.19 11.64 -14.86
CA GLY A 303 -3.01 10.80 -15.12
C GLY A 303 -1.73 11.57 -15.41
N VAL A 304 -1.67 12.85 -15.05
CA VAL A 304 -0.45 13.67 -15.16
C VAL A 304 0.29 13.65 -13.82
N LEU A 305 1.57 13.27 -13.82
CA LEU A 305 2.44 13.34 -12.63
C LEU A 305 2.46 14.78 -12.11
N LYS A 306 2.25 14.99 -10.80
CA LYS A 306 2.23 16.34 -10.24
C LYS A 306 3.59 17.04 -10.42
N ASP A 307 3.57 18.25 -10.96
CA ASP A 307 4.79 19.03 -11.25
C ASP A 307 5.69 19.20 -10.03
N SER A 308 5.12 19.40 -8.84
CA SER A 308 5.90 19.53 -7.60
C SER A 308 6.67 18.25 -7.27
N ILE A 309 6.09 17.07 -7.54
CA ILE A 309 6.77 15.80 -7.37
C ILE A 309 7.88 15.65 -8.40
N SER A 310 7.59 15.86 -9.70
CA SER A 310 8.61 15.78 -10.75
C SER A 310 9.81 16.69 -10.45
N ALA A 311 9.53 17.96 -10.16
CA ALA A 311 10.56 18.95 -9.84
C ALA A 311 11.37 18.56 -8.59
N MET A 312 10.75 17.93 -7.59
CA MET A 312 11.46 17.50 -6.39
C MET A 312 12.52 16.45 -6.71
N PHE A 313 12.23 15.50 -7.61
CA PHE A 313 13.21 14.49 -8.00
C PHE A 313 14.23 15.02 -9.02
N ASP A 314 13.81 15.82 -10.00
CA ASP A 314 14.71 16.44 -10.98
C ASP A 314 15.82 17.28 -10.32
N ASN A 315 15.44 18.06 -9.31
CA ASN A 315 16.37 18.93 -8.59
C ASN A 315 17.33 18.17 -7.65
N ASN A 316 17.09 16.87 -7.42
CA ASN A 316 17.90 16.02 -6.53
C ASN A 316 18.52 14.82 -7.24
N THR A 317 18.63 14.87 -8.58
CA THR A 317 19.16 13.84 -9.50
C THR A 317 20.60 13.36 -9.23
N GLY A 318 21.29 13.88 -8.21
CA GLY A 318 22.61 13.42 -7.80
C GLY A 318 22.63 12.12 -6.99
N SER A 319 21.48 11.58 -6.54
CA SER A 319 21.47 10.52 -5.52
C SER A 319 20.61 9.29 -5.79
N PHE A 320 19.83 9.23 -6.88
CA PHE A 320 18.91 8.11 -7.12
C PHE A 320 18.83 7.74 -8.60
N ASN A 321 19.07 6.46 -8.90
CA ASN A 321 18.61 5.82 -10.14
C ASN A 321 17.36 4.99 -9.76
N GLY A 322 16.23 5.19 -10.45
CA GLY A 322 14.98 4.46 -10.17
C GLY A 322 15.09 2.93 -10.30
N SER A 323 16.23 2.41 -10.77
CA SER A 323 16.57 0.98 -10.78
C SER A 323 16.82 0.37 -9.40
N ASP A 324 17.14 1.17 -8.39
CA ASP A 324 17.63 0.67 -7.09
C ASP A 324 16.50 0.48 -6.06
N SER A 325 15.24 0.67 -6.48
CA SER A 325 14.10 0.44 -5.61
C SER A 325 13.84 -1.04 -5.40
N ALA A 326 13.53 -1.39 -4.16
CA ALA A 326 13.10 -2.72 -3.84
C ALA A 326 11.78 -3.08 -4.54
N THR A 327 11.57 -4.36 -4.77
CA THR A 327 10.33 -4.88 -5.36
C THR A 327 9.62 -5.67 -4.29
N ILE A 328 8.29 -5.53 -4.20
CA ILE A 328 7.50 -6.40 -3.33
C ILE A 328 7.61 -7.84 -3.84
N THR A 329 8.36 -8.65 -3.10
CA THR A 329 8.44 -10.11 -3.26
C THR A 329 7.50 -10.77 -2.27
N LEU A 330 7.17 -12.05 -2.51
CA LEU A 330 6.38 -12.84 -1.57
C LEU A 330 7.04 -12.80 -0.18
N VAL A 331 6.34 -12.20 0.78
CA VAL A 331 6.79 -12.16 2.17
C VAL A 331 6.80 -13.60 2.70
N GLY A 332 7.95 -14.07 3.16
CA GLY A 332 8.12 -15.45 3.66
C GLY A 332 8.55 -16.51 2.63
N GLY A 333 8.95 -16.12 1.42
CA GLY A 333 9.69 -17.01 0.53
C GLY A 333 11.14 -17.15 0.99
N ASP A 334 11.62 -18.38 1.20
CA ASP A 334 13.01 -18.68 1.59
C ASP A 334 14.00 -17.94 0.69
N ALA A 335 14.61 -16.87 1.22
CA ALA A 335 15.69 -16.15 0.56
C ALA A 335 16.97 -16.96 0.69
N SER A 336 17.13 -18.00 -0.15
CA SER A 336 18.43 -18.62 -0.38
C SER A 336 19.33 -17.60 -1.08
N THR A 337 20.15 -16.94 -0.28
CA THR A 337 21.17 -15.99 -0.73
C THR A 337 22.22 -16.78 -1.51
N THR A 338 22.20 -16.65 -2.84
CA THR A 338 23.33 -17.06 -3.69
C THR A 338 24.38 -15.97 -3.60
N THR A 339 25.28 -16.09 -2.61
CA THR A 339 26.52 -15.31 -2.58
C THR A 339 27.44 -15.81 -3.69
N ALA A 340 27.60 -14.98 -4.72
CA ALA A 340 28.67 -15.13 -5.70
C ALA A 340 30.01 -14.93 -4.97
N GLY A 341 30.84 -15.98 -4.97
CA GLY A 341 32.17 -15.97 -4.38
C GLY A 341 33.10 -15.01 -5.09
N GLY A 342 33.74 -14.14 -4.31
CA GLY A 342 34.98 -13.46 -4.66
C GLY A 342 36.03 -13.88 -3.65
N ASP A 343 36.98 -14.70 -4.12
CA ASP A 343 38.22 -15.00 -3.40
C ASP A 343 39.00 -13.70 -3.16
N ASP A 344 39.36 -13.43 -1.90
CA ASP A 344 40.73 -12.96 -1.63
C ASP A 344 41.18 -13.43 -0.25
N ALA A 345 42.33 -14.09 -0.24
CA ALA A 345 42.98 -14.65 0.92
C ALA A 345 44.04 -13.68 1.41
N THR A 346 44.09 -13.37 2.71
CA THR A 346 45.35 -13.10 3.41
C THR A 346 45.19 -13.10 4.94
N SER A 347 45.67 -14.19 5.54
CA SER A 347 46.59 -14.30 6.70
C SER A 347 46.62 -13.25 7.83
N GLY A 348 46.60 -13.76 9.07
CA GLY A 348 47.20 -13.14 10.28
C GLY A 348 46.30 -13.22 11.51
N ASP A 349 46.22 -14.37 12.18
CA ASP A 349 47.00 -14.78 13.37
C ASP A 349 46.56 -14.19 14.74
N ALA A 350 46.40 -15.15 15.66
CA ALA A 350 46.09 -15.25 17.09
C ALA A 350 46.07 -14.03 18.05
N THR A 351 45.12 -14.05 18.99
CA THR A 351 45.26 -14.31 20.46
C THR A 351 44.04 -13.72 21.22
N GLN A 352 43.17 -14.50 21.85
CA GLN A 352 43.15 -15.06 23.23
C GLN A 352 42.92 -14.06 24.39
N ASN A 353 41.84 -14.33 25.16
CA ASN A 353 41.45 -13.90 26.53
C ASN A 353 41.26 -12.38 26.77
N ASP A 354 40.32 -11.91 27.60
CA ASP A 354 39.95 -12.43 28.92
C ASP A 354 38.53 -12.00 29.35
N THR A 355 38.01 -12.83 30.25
CA THR A 355 36.84 -12.71 31.12
C THR A 355 36.78 -11.42 31.95
N THR A 356 35.58 -10.89 32.23
CA THR A 356 35.02 -10.79 33.61
C THR A 356 33.57 -10.27 33.63
N SER A 357 32.82 -10.82 34.58
CA SER A 357 31.51 -10.39 35.05
C SER A 357 31.54 -8.99 35.66
N ASP A 358 30.39 -8.34 35.74
CA ASP A 358 29.73 -8.08 37.03
C ASP A 358 28.31 -7.56 36.81
N GLY A 359 27.36 -8.20 37.49
CA GLY A 359 26.00 -7.69 37.68
C GLY A 359 25.94 -6.88 38.97
N VAL A 360 25.06 -5.88 39.00
CA VAL A 360 24.50 -5.31 40.23
C VAL A 360 23.03 -4.97 39.98
N GLU A 361 22.23 -5.36 40.97
CA GLU A 361 20.79 -5.26 41.13
C GLU A 361 20.26 -3.83 41.32
N ASP A 362 19.02 -3.65 40.85
CA ASP A 362 17.84 -3.06 41.51
C ASP A 362 18.01 -1.77 42.36
N ASP A 363 17.31 -0.70 41.95
CA ASP A 363 16.51 0.06 42.91
C ASP A 363 15.29 0.72 42.25
N SER A 364 14.14 0.41 42.84
CA SER A 364 12.81 0.88 42.51
C SER A 364 12.54 2.24 43.14
N THR A 365 12.07 3.23 42.38
CA THR A 365 11.35 4.37 42.96
C THR A 365 10.16 4.78 42.10
N SER A 366 8.96 4.58 42.66
CA SER A 366 7.68 4.95 42.08
C SER A 366 7.52 6.47 42.04
N ILE A 367 7.26 7.03 40.85
CA ILE A 367 6.72 8.39 40.72
C ILE A 367 5.34 8.28 40.07
N THR A 368 4.33 8.53 40.89
CA THR A 368 2.93 8.68 40.51
C THR A 368 2.80 9.94 39.65
N GLN A 369 2.71 9.79 38.33
CA GLN A 369 2.26 10.86 37.42
C GLN A 369 0.79 10.66 37.07
N THR A 370 -0.02 11.57 37.58
CA THR A 370 -1.42 11.75 37.22
C THR A 370 -1.49 12.29 35.79
N SER A 371 -1.65 11.41 34.80
CA SER A 371 -1.90 11.82 33.41
C SER A 371 -3.37 12.20 33.24
N THR A 372 -3.60 13.51 33.07
CA THR A 372 -4.84 14.06 32.53
C THR A 372 -5.05 13.54 31.10
N THR A 373 -6.04 12.66 30.95
CA THR A 373 -6.54 12.18 29.66
C THR A 373 -7.02 13.36 28.82
N THR A 374 -6.25 13.72 27.81
CA THR A 374 -6.71 14.64 26.76
C THR A 374 -7.38 13.77 25.71
N THR A 375 -8.70 13.81 25.64
CA THR A 375 -9.52 13.12 24.64
C THR A 375 -9.18 13.68 23.26
N SER A 376 -8.35 12.95 22.51
CA SER A 376 -8.22 13.11 21.07
C SER A 376 -9.42 12.45 20.40
N THR A 377 -10.33 13.26 19.85
CA THR A 377 -11.36 12.77 18.93
C THR A 377 -10.69 12.28 17.65
N SER A 378 -10.56 10.97 17.49
CA SER A 378 -10.09 10.34 16.25
C SER A 378 -11.15 10.50 15.16
N HIS A 379 -10.78 11.05 14.00
CA HIS A 379 -11.57 10.93 12.78
C HIS A 379 -11.66 9.44 12.43
N LYS A 380 -12.83 8.84 12.61
CA LYS A 380 -13.13 7.44 12.24
C LYS A 380 -13.95 7.32 10.95
N ASP A 381 -14.43 8.45 10.42
CA ASP A 381 -15.46 8.47 9.37
C ASP A 381 -14.96 8.96 8.00
N CYS A 382 -13.74 8.61 7.60
CA CYS A 382 -13.22 8.96 6.27
C CYS A 382 -12.33 7.83 5.71
N THR A 383 -12.89 6.64 5.47
CA THR A 383 -12.24 5.63 4.61
C THR A 383 -13.24 5.05 3.61
N MET A 384 -13.28 5.63 2.41
CA MET A 384 -13.02 4.95 1.13
C MET A 384 -12.79 6.02 0.07
#